data_AF-A0A0J8RAL3-F1
#
_entry.id   AF-A0A0J8RAL3-F1
#
_cell.length_a   1.000
_cell.length_b   1.000
_cell.length_c   1.000
_cell.angle_alpha   90.00
_cell.angle_beta   90.00
_cell.angle_gamma   90.00
#
_symmetry.space_group_name_H-M   'P 1'
#
loop_
_entity.id
_entity.type
_entity.pdbx_description
1 polymer ?
#
loop_
_entity_poly.entity_id
_entity_poly.type
_entity_poly.pdbx_seq_one_letter_code
_entity_poly.pdbx_strand_id
1 'polypeptide(L)'
;MLEATPGKPWGIGFKDLLKVESDMKRRRVIAKNHMAPNEYPITLTTFPRLGTKDDFYTPNYPLSGGALRSQFVPDEIANPHIRFPTLAANIRQRRGRKVELNVPVFRDTNTPWPFNDPTVNYDLHTWPEDSDVRNGAVKKGHVYMDAMAFGMGSCCLQITFQCMNINEGRKLYDQLSPLGPILLALTAATPIYKGFLVDTDVRWNQISGAVDCRTAEELGEKMENPKISL
;
A
#
# COMPACT_ATOMS: atom_id res chain seq x y z
N MET A 1 -8.12 1.18 -9.27
CA MET A 1 -7.79 -0.26 -9.18
C MET A 1 -9.01 -1.10 -9.51
N LEU A 2 -8.83 -2.32 -10.00
CA LEU A 2 -9.89 -3.29 -10.22
C LEU A 2 -9.59 -4.55 -9.39
N GLU A 3 -10.60 -5.04 -8.69
CA GLU A 3 -10.59 -6.34 -8.03
C GLU A 3 -11.64 -7.23 -8.70
N ALA A 4 -11.29 -8.49 -8.97
CA ALA A 4 -12.19 -9.42 -9.63
C ALA A 4 -11.96 -10.86 -9.17
N THR A 5 -13.04 -11.62 -9.02
CA THR A 5 -13.07 -13.00 -8.54
C THR A 5 -13.85 -13.88 -9.54
N PRO A 6 -13.73 -15.22 -9.48
CA PRO A 6 -14.64 -16.07 -10.24
C PRO A 6 -16.09 -15.83 -9.80
N GLY A 7 -17.05 -15.97 -10.71
CA GLY A 7 -18.48 -15.76 -10.40
C GLY A 7 -19.07 -16.75 -9.38
N LYS A 8 -18.36 -17.85 -9.10
CA LYS A 8 -18.65 -18.81 -8.03
C LYS A 8 -17.34 -19.47 -7.56
N PRO A 9 -17.27 -19.99 -6.33
CA PRO A 9 -16.13 -20.77 -5.87
C PRO A 9 -15.87 -21.99 -6.75
N TRP A 10 -14.59 -22.39 -6.83
CA TRP A 10 -14.20 -23.65 -7.47
C TRP A 10 -14.64 -24.85 -6.62
N GLY A 11 -14.87 -25.99 -7.27
CA GLY A 11 -15.18 -27.24 -6.57
C GLY A 11 -13.94 -27.86 -5.93
N ILE A 12 -14.15 -28.97 -5.22
CA ILE A 12 -13.10 -29.69 -4.48
C ILE A 12 -12.22 -30.59 -5.36
N GLY A 13 -12.57 -30.79 -6.63
CA GLY A 13 -11.86 -31.70 -7.52
C GLY A 13 -10.63 -31.05 -8.14
N PHE A 14 -9.52 -31.79 -8.26
CA PHE A 14 -8.28 -31.28 -8.89
C PHE A 14 -8.50 -30.72 -10.31
N LYS A 15 -9.46 -31.25 -11.07
CA LYS A 15 -9.81 -30.74 -12.40
C LYS A 15 -10.31 -29.29 -12.38
N ASP A 16 -10.82 -28.80 -11.25
CA ASP A 16 -11.26 -27.41 -11.12
C ASP A 16 -10.08 -26.43 -11.06
N LEU A 17 -8.90 -26.87 -10.63
CA LEU A 17 -7.68 -26.05 -10.66
C LEU A 17 -7.29 -25.66 -12.09
N LEU A 18 -7.56 -26.53 -13.06
CA LEU A 18 -7.31 -26.25 -14.49
C LEU A 18 -8.18 -25.11 -15.04
N LYS A 19 -9.24 -24.71 -14.32
CA LYS A 19 -10.14 -23.63 -14.74
C LYS A 19 -9.66 -22.25 -14.29
N VAL A 20 -8.78 -22.18 -13.29
CA VAL A 20 -8.35 -20.92 -12.65
C VAL A 20 -7.78 -19.94 -13.68
N GLU A 21 -6.83 -20.39 -14.51
CA GLU A 21 -6.18 -19.52 -15.49
C GLU A 21 -7.15 -19.00 -16.55
N SER A 22 -8.01 -19.88 -17.09
CA SER A 22 -9.02 -19.49 -18.09
C SER A 22 -10.01 -18.45 -17.54
N ASP A 23 -10.40 -18.57 -16.27
CA ASP A 23 -11.25 -17.59 -15.58
C ASP A 23 -10.51 -16.26 -15.37
N MET A 24 -9.25 -16.29 -14.93
CA MET A 24 -8.39 -15.10 -14.81
C MET A 24 -8.26 -14.35 -16.15
N LYS A 25 -8.03 -15.09 -17.24
CA LYS A 25 -7.96 -14.53 -18.60
C LYS A 25 -9.26 -13.86 -19.00
N ARG A 26 -10.40 -14.52 -18.74
CA ARG A 26 -11.74 -13.96 -19.01
C ARG A 26 -11.96 -12.64 -18.27
N ARG A 27 -11.60 -12.56 -16.99
CA ARG A 27 -11.68 -11.30 -16.21
C ARG A 27 -10.87 -10.18 -16.86
N ARG A 28 -9.67 -10.46 -17.36
CA ARG A 28 -8.82 -9.47 -18.06
C ARG A 28 -9.44 -8.99 -19.37
N VAL A 29 -10.04 -9.89 -20.16
CA VAL A 29 -10.76 -9.55 -21.40
C VAL A 29 -11.96 -8.65 -21.09
N ILE A 30 -12.77 -9.01 -20.09
CA ILE A 30 -13.93 -8.20 -19.68
C ILE A 30 -13.47 -6.80 -19.24
N ALA A 31 -12.43 -6.70 -18.43
CA ALA A 31 -11.88 -5.40 -18.00
C ALA A 31 -11.43 -4.57 -19.20
N LYS A 32 -10.64 -5.13 -20.14
CA LYS A 32 -10.16 -4.41 -21.33
C LYS A 32 -11.30 -3.92 -22.22
N ASN A 33 -12.40 -4.67 -22.34
CA ASN A 33 -13.57 -4.27 -23.13
C ASN A 33 -14.29 -3.02 -22.57
N HIS A 34 -14.03 -2.65 -21.31
CA HIS A 34 -14.60 -1.46 -20.65
C HIS A 34 -13.55 -0.35 -20.42
N MET A 35 -12.36 -0.49 -21.00
CA MET A 35 -11.28 0.49 -20.92
C MET A 35 -11.11 1.22 -22.25
N ALA A 36 -10.44 2.37 -22.22
CA ALA A 36 -10.07 3.05 -23.46
C ALA A 36 -9.15 2.18 -24.34
N PRO A 37 -9.08 2.44 -25.66
CA PRO A 37 -8.22 1.66 -26.56
C PRO A 37 -6.75 1.60 -26.13
N ASN A 38 -6.23 2.66 -25.52
CA ASN A 38 -4.85 2.81 -25.05
C ASN A 38 -4.63 2.39 -23.58
N GLU A 39 -5.65 1.94 -22.85
CA GLU A 39 -5.55 1.53 -21.45
C GLU A 39 -5.50 0.01 -21.32
N TYR A 40 -4.69 -0.52 -20.40
CA TYR A 40 -4.58 -1.97 -20.20
C TYR A 40 -4.66 -2.33 -18.72
N PRO A 41 -5.42 -3.38 -18.36
CA PRO A 41 -5.38 -3.91 -17.00
C PRO A 41 -4.05 -4.64 -16.83
N ILE A 42 -3.17 -4.16 -15.94
CA ILE A 42 -1.93 -4.83 -15.58
C ILE A 42 -2.00 -5.25 -14.12
N THR A 43 -1.63 -6.49 -13.83
CA THR A 43 -1.59 -7.05 -12.48
C THR A 43 -0.23 -6.74 -11.85
N LEU A 44 0.04 -5.44 -11.65
CA LEU A 44 1.23 -4.95 -10.96
C LEU A 44 0.99 -4.89 -9.47
N THR A 45 1.95 -5.40 -8.69
CA THR A 45 1.89 -5.32 -7.23
C THR A 45 1.94 -3.88 -6.75
N THR A 46 2.82 -3.05 -7.28
CA THR A 46 2.85 -1.60 -6.98
C THR A 46 3.20 -0.85 -8.26
N PHE A 47 2.57 0.31 -8.49
CA PHE A 47 2.90 1.14 -9.64
C PHE A 47 4.25 1.86 -9.39
N PRO A 48 5.31 1.60 -10.20
CA PRO A 48 6.67 2.01 -9.87
C PRO A 48 6.88 3.52 -9.66
N ARG A 49 6.16 4.34 -10.42
CA ARG A 49 6.29 5.81 -10.41
C ARG A 49 5.21 6.52 -9.59
N LEU A 50 4.45 5.79 -8.77
CA LEU A 50 3.40 6.38 -7.97
C LEU A 50 3.96 7.49 -7.08
N GLY A 51 3.35 8.68 -7.10
CA GLY A 51 3.76 9.81 -6.27
C GLY A 51 5.01 10.56 -6.74
N THR A 52 5.44 10.34 -7.99
CA THR A 52 6.44 11.18 -8.65
C THR A 52 5.80 12.49 -9.14
N LYS A 53 6.57 13.57 -9.35
CA LYS A 53 6.00 14.87 -9.75
C LYS A 53 5.33 14.83 -11.13
N ASP A 54 5.87 14.01 -12.02
CA ASP A 54 5.43 13.91 -13.41
C ASP A 54 5.03 12.47 -13.75
N ASP A 55 4.01 12.32 -14.60
CA ASP A 55 3.85 11.14 -15.45
C ASP A 55 3.59 9.82 -14.68
N PHE A 56 2.56 9.83 -13.83
CA PHE A 56 2.03 8.61 -13.20
C PHE A 56 0.52 8.43 -13.28
N TYR A 57 -0.23 9.41 -13.77
CA TYR A 57 -1.69 9.39 -13.85
C TYR A 57 -2.21 10.34 -14.93
N THR A 58 -3.40 10.06 -15.44
CA THR A 58 -4.11 10.91 -16.39
C THR A 58 -5.62 10.74 -16.14
N PRO A 59 -6.40 11.83 -16.08
CA PRO A 59 -5.98 13.24 -16.15
C PRO A 59 -5.15 13.68 -14.93
N ASN A 60 -4.47 14.82 -15.05
CA ASN A 60 -3.73 15.42 -13.93
C ASN A 60 -4.70 16.09 -12.96
N TYR A 61 -4.43 15.91 -11.67
CA TYR A 61 -5.15 16.48 -10.53
C TYR A 61 -4.14 17.17 -9.61
N PRO A 62 -4.49 18.26 -8.91
CA PRO A 62 -3.61 18.87 -7.93
C PRO A 62 -3.17 17.85 -6.87
N LEU A 63 -1.88 17.83 -6.55
CA LEU A 63 -1.39 17.02 -5.43
C LEU A 63 -2.01 17.52 -4.12
N SER A 64 -2.14 16.60 -3.16
CA SER A 64 -2.85 16.83 -1.90
C SER A 64 -4.37 17.00 -2.08
N GLY A 65 -5.08 16.86 -0.96
CA GLY A 65 -6.51 17.11 -0.82
C GLY A 65 -6.94 16.92 0.63
N GLY A 66 -8.21 17.19 0.93
CA GLY A 66 -8.72 17.13 2.30
C GLY A 66 -8.74 15.72 2.89
N ALA A 67 -8.87 14.69 2.04
CA ALA A 67 -8.99 13.30 2.48
C ALA A 67 -7.63 12.69 2.81
N LEU A 68 -6.64 12.78 1.92
CA LEU A 68 -5.31 12.16 2.09
C LEU A 68 -4.27 13.12 2.69
N ARG A 69 -4.32 14.41 2.35
CA ARG A 69 -3.33 15.44 2.73
C ARG A 69 -1.87 15.08 2.39
N SER A 70 -1.69 14.25 1.37
CA SER A 70 -0.38 13.80 0.92
C SER A 70 0.29 14.86 0.06
N GLN A 71 1.59 15.07 0.23
CA GLN A 71 2.34 15.93 -0.69
C GLN A 71 2.64 15.26 -2.05
N PHE A 72 2.40 13.95 -2.18
CA PHE A 72 2.81 13.16 -3.35
C PHE A 72 1.64 12.65 -4.19
N VAL A 73 0.44 12.48 -3.61
CA VAL A 73 -0.72 11.96 -4.34
C VAL A 73 -1.95 12.85 -4.18
N PRO A 74 -2.77 12.98 -5.23
CA PRO A 74 -4.06 13.66 -5.17
C PRO A 74 -5.10 12.80 -4.43
N ASP A 75 -6.20 13.39 -3.96
CA ASP A 75 -7.30 12.62 -3.32
C ASP A 75 -7.99 11.68 -4.32
N GLU A 76 -7.99 12.03 -5.62
CA GLU A 76 -8.60 11.29 -6.72
C GLU A 76 -7.97 9.91 -6.97
N ILE A 77 -6.83 9.62 -6.35
CA ILE A 77 -6.30 8.25 -6.33
C ILE A 77 -7.17 7.30 -5.50
N ALA A 78 -7.89 7.83 -4.51
CA ALA A 78 -8.81 7.06 -3.71
C ALA A 78 -10.07 6.74 -4.53
N ASN A 79 -10.57 5.52 -4.37
CA ASN A 79 -11.85 5.17 -4.97
C ASN A 79 -12.97 6.08 -4.39
N PRO A 80 -13.90 6.57 -5.22
CA PRO A 80 -14.90 7.57 -4.82
C PRO A 80 -15.91 7.05 -3.77
N HIS A 81 -15.98 5.75 -3.54
CA HIS A 81 -16.82 5.20 -2.49
C HIS A 81 -16.36 5.69 -1.11
N ILE A 82 -17.25 6.33 -0.35
CA ILE A 82 -17.00 7.06 0.90
C ILE A 82 -16.10 6.33 1.91
N ARG A 83 -16.20 5.00 1.96
CA ARG A 83 -15.36 4.13 2.81
C ARG A 83 -13.87 4.46 2.72
N PHE A 84 -13.32 4.70 1.53
CA PHE A 84 -11.88 4.87 1.33
C PHE A 84 -11.34 6.21 1.85
N PRO A 85 -11.89 7.38 1.46
CA PRO A 85 -11.46 8.66 2.02
C PRO A 85 -11.74 8.76 3.53
N THR A 86 -12.86 8.22 4.01
CA THR A 86 -13.16 8.20 5.46
C THR A 86 -12.14 7.38 6.25
N LEU A 87 -11.72 6.22 5.73
CA LEU A 87 -10.71 5.40 6.41
C LEU A 87 -9.36 6.13 6.50
N ALA A 88 -8.90 6.76 5.42
CA ALA A 88 -7.66 7.52 5.42
C ALA A 88 -7.70 8.70 6.41
N ALA A 89 -8.80 9.45 6.44
CA ALA A 89 -9.00 10.55 7.38
C ALA A 89 -9.01 10.08 8.84
N ASN A 90 -9.73 9.00 9.15
CA ASN A 90 -9.81 8.45 10.50
C ASN A 90 -8.47 7.92 11.02
N ILE A 91 -7.68 7.27 10.16
CA ILE A 91 -6.33 6.79 10.51
C ILE A 91 -5.43 7.97 10.87
N ARG A 92 -5.38 9.01 10.02
CA ARG A 92 -4.58 10.22 10.29
C ARG A 92 -5.03 10.91 11.57
N GLN A 93 -6.33 11.09 11.75
CA GLN A 93 -6.89 11.75 12.94
C GLN A 93 -6.58 10.96 14.22
N ARG A 94 -6.75 9.63 14.22
CA ARG A 94 -6.42 8.78 15.36
C ARG A 94 -4.92 8.81 15.66
N ARG A 95 -4.08 8.69 14.62
CA ARG A 95 -2.62 8.69 14.73
C ARG A 95 -2.08 10.03 15.24
N GLY A 96 -2.77 11.13 14.94
CA GLY A 96 -2.36 12.50 15.27
C GLY A 96 -1.28 13.07 14.36
N ARG A 97 -0.93 12.34 13.29
CA ARG A 97 0.06 12.70 12.26
C ARG A 97 -0.19 11.87 11.00
N LYS A 98 0.49 12.18 9.88
CA LYS A 98 0.39 11.34 8.68
C LYS A 98 0.95 9.93 8.93
N VAL A 99 0.54 8.99 8.09
CA VAL A 99 1.24 7.69 8.02
C VAL A 99 2.64 7.94 7.46
N GLU A 100 3.63 7.21 7.98
CA GLU A 100 5.04 7.44 7.67
C GLU A 100 5.63 6.15 7.11
N LEU A 101 5.96 6.16 5.82
CA LEU A 101 6.62 5.04 5.16
C LEU A 101 8.03 5.46 4.77
N ASN A 102 9.02 4.79 5.35
CA ASN A 102 10.42 4.97 4.99
C ASN A 102 10.93 3.63 4.46
N VAL A 103 11.23 3.57 3.17
CA VAL A 103 11.71 2.35 2.50
C VAL A 103 13.19 2.52 2.16
N PRO A 104 14.08 1.61 2.61
CA PRO A 104 15.51 1.72 2.30
C PRO A 104 15.74 1.82 0.79
N VAL A 105 16.53 2.79 0.35
CA VAL A 105 16.88 2.96 -1.07
C VAL A 105 17.95 1.95 -1.48
N PHE A 106 17.87 1.43 -2.70
CA PHE A 106 18.95 0.62 -3.25
C PHE A 106 20.20 1.47 -3.49
N ARG A 107 21.35 1.01 -2.99
CA ARG A 107 22.64 1.69 -3.14
C ARG A 107 23.39 1.15 -4.36
N ASP A 108 23.24 1.85 -5.47
CA ASP A 108 24.06 1.66 -6.66
C ASP A 108 25.31 2.56 -6.62
N THR A 109 26.22 2.36 -7.57
CA THR A 109 27.47 3.12 -7.79
C THR A 109 27.25 4.63 -7.80
N ASN A 110 26.14 5.08 -8.39
CA ASN A 110 25.81 6.49 -8.57
C ASN A 110 24.66 6.98 -7.66
N THR A 111 24.16 6.16 -6.72
CA THR A 111 23.18 6.62 -5.75
C THR A 111 23.85 7.63 -4.81
N PRO A 112 23.35 8.89 -4.70
CA PRO A 112 23.94 9.88 -3.79
C PRO A 112 23.96 9.35 -2.35
N TRP A 113 25.09 9.54 -1.64
CA TRP A 113 25.26 9.04 -0.28
C TRP A 113 25.86 10.10 0.66
N PRO A 114 25.24 10.37 1.84
CA PRO A 114 23.99 9.79 2.32
C PRO A 114 22.79 10.20 1.45
N PHE A 115 21.91 9.24 1.14
CA PHE A 115 20.71 9.53 0.35
C PHE A 115 19.73 10.35 1.18
N ASN A 116 19.29 11.46 0.62
CA ASN A 116 18.14 12.21 1.10
C ASN A 116 17.13 12.24 -0.05
N ASP A 117 15.88 11.88 0.25
CA ASP A 117 14.84 11.78 -0.77
C ASP A 117 14.59 13.16 -1.41
N PRO A 118 14.95 13.35 -2.70
CA PRO A 118 14.91 14.65 -3.35
C PRO A 118 13.48 15.09 -3.70
N THR A 119 12.47 14.22 -3.54
CA THR A 119 11.09 14.56 -3.91
C THR A 119 10.31 15.15 -2.75
N VAL A 120 10.84 15.14 -1.52
CA VAL A 120 10.17 15.70 -0.33
C VAL A 120 10.20 17.22 -0.39
N ASN A 121 9.03 17.86 -0.21
CA ASN A 121 8.92 19.30 -0.09
C ASN A 121 8.90 19.73 1.38
N TYR A 122 10.02 20.28 1.86
CA TYR A 122 10.17 20.77 3.23
C TYR A 122 9.57 22.16 3.46
N ASP A 123 9.13 22.85 2.42
CA ASP A 123 8.54 24.20 2.49
C ASP A 123 7.00 24.15 2.39
N LEU A 124 6.40 22.95 2.44
CA LEU A 124 4.95 22.79 2.43
C LEU A 124 4.34 23.12 3.81
N HIS A 125 3.29 23.94 3.81
CA HIS A 125 2.60 24.44 5.02
C HIS A 125 1.07 24.45 4.86
N THR A 126 0.52 23.64 3.97
CA THR A 126 -0.91 23.61 3.66
C THR A 126 -1.71 22.97 4.80
N TRP A 127 -1.15 21.94 5.43
CA TRP A 127 -1.74 21.19 6.53
C TRP A 127 -0.84 21.19 7.76
N PRO A 128 -1.40 21.05 8.97
CA PRO A 128 -0.60 20.91 10.20
C PRO A 128 0.44 19.78 10.11
N GLU A 129 0.06 18.67 9.51
CA GLU A 129 0.89 17.47 9.33
C GLU A 129 2.02 17.66 8.30
N ASP A 130 2.05 18.75 7.53
CA ASP A 130 3.19 19.03 6.65
C ASP A 130 4.46 19.37 7.45
N SER A 131 4.32 19.67 8.75
CA SER A 131 5.45 19.80 9.67
C SER A 131 6.13 18.47 10.01
N ASP A 132 5.48 17.32 9.77
CA ASP A 132 6.02 15.99 10.11
C ASP A 132 7.41 15.76 9.49
N VAL A 133 7.61 16.18 8.23
CA VAL A 133 8.90 16.02 7.54
C VAL A 133 10.03 16.84 8.17
N ARG A 134 9.69 18.00 8.75
CA ARG A 134 10.63 18.86 9.49
C ARG A 134 10.87 18.35 10.92
N ASN A 135 9.95 17.55 11.45
CA ASN A 135 10.00 16.96 12.79
C ASN A 135 10.57 15.53 12.80
N GLY A 136 11.25 15.11 11.72
CA GLY A 136 11.99 13.84 11.67
C GLY A 136 11.25 12.65 11.05
N ALA A 137 10.11 12.85 10.38
CA ALA A 137 9.41 11.77 9.69
C ALA A 137 10.22 11.15 8.53
N VAL A 138 11.14 11.91 7.94
CA VAL A 138 11.98 11.48 6.81
C VAL A 138 13.32 10.93 7.32
N LYS A 139 13.62 9.68 7.00
CA LYS A 139 14.88 9.02 7.40
C LYS A 139 15.93 9.12 6.29
N LYS A 140 17.19 9.40 6.65
CA LYS A 140 18.34 9.29 5.73
C LYS A 140 18.43 7.87 5.18
N GLY A 141 18.81 7.72 3.91
CA GLY A 141 18.92 6.40 3.27
C GLY A 141 17.58 5.77 2.85
N HIS A 142 16.46 6.51 2.94
CA HIS A 142 15.13 5.97 2.67
C HIS A 142 14.34 6.84 1.69
N VAL A 143 13.50 6.19 0.88
CA VAL A 143 12.42 6.80 0.11
C VAL A 143 11.24 7.01 1.05
N TYR A 144 10.76 8.26 1.14
CA TYR A 144 9.69 8.68 2.03
C TYR A 144 8.34 8.77 1.31
N MET A 145 7.29 8.26 1.93
CA MET A 145 5.92 8.29 1.42
C MET A 145 4.94 8.54 2.58
N ASP A 146 3.90 9.36 2.36
CA ASP A 146 3.07 9.93 3.45
C ASP A 146 1.55 9.64 3.31
N ALA A 147 1.18 8.67 2.48
CA ALA A 147 -0.22 8.38 2.15
C ALA A 147 -0.57 6.90 2.21
N MET A 148 -1.81 6.61 2.62
CA MET A 148 -2.39 5.27 2.59
C MET A 148 -2.30 4.62 1.20
N ALA A 149 -2.35 5.43 0.13
CA ALA A 149 -2.28 4.97 -1.25
C ALA A 149 -0.95 4.25 -1.59
N PHE A 150 0.15 4.55 -0.91
CA PHE A 150 1.43 3.87 -1.16
C PHE A 150 1.47 2.43 -0.65
N GLY A 151 0.61 2.09 0.31
CA GLY A 151 0.39 0.70 0.72
C GLY A 151 -0.84 0.10 0.05
N MET A 152 -2.03 0.61 0.39
CA MET A 152 -3.31 0.06 -0.07
C MET A 152 -3.59 0.28 -1.57
N GLY A 153 -2.82 1.13 -2.24
CA GLY A 153 -2.78 1.21 -3.70
C GLY A 153 -2.00 0.06 -4.37
N SER A 154 -1.44 -0.86 -3.58
CA SER A 154 -0.77 -2.07 -4.07
C SER A 154 -1.76 -3.21 -4.30
N CYS A 155 -1.52 -4.01 -5.34
CA CYS A 155 -2.29 -5.21 -5.64
C CYS A 155 -1.71 -6.47 -5.00
N CYS A 156 -2.53 -7.52 -4.88
CA CYS A 156 -2.11 -8.82 -4.40
C CYS A 156 -2.91 -9.94 -5.05
N LEU A 157 -2.39 -11.18 -4.92
CA LEU A 157 -3.16 -12.39 -5.16
C LEU A 157 -3.60 -12.94 -3.80
N GLN A 158 -4.89 -13.19 -3.66
CA GLN A 158 -5.49 -13.79 -2.47
C GLN A 158 -6.26 -15.04 -2.86
N ILE A 159 -6.22 -16.06 -2.00
CA ILE A 159 -6.93 -17.33 -2.18
C ILE A 159 -7.65 -17.62 -0.87
N THR A 160 -8.93 -17.94 -0.97
CA THR A 160 -9.79 -18.26 0.18
C THR A 160 -10.24 -19.72 0.08
N PHE A 161 -10.02 -20.49 1.15
CA PHE A 161 -10.43 -21.89 1.24
C PHE A 161 -11.64 -22.03 2.19
N GLN A 162 -12.63 -22.80 1.78
CA GLN A 162 -13.72 -23.22 2.67
C GLN A 162 -13.31 -24.49 3.41
N CYS A 163 -13.44 -24.48 4.73
CA CYS A 163 -13.27 -25.65 5.59
C CYS A 163 -14.64 -26.25 5.96
N MET A 164 -14.68 -27.52 6.34
CA MET A 164 -15.90 -28.23 6.72
C MET A 164 -16.53 -27.66 8.00
N ASN A 165 -15.71 -27.18 8.93
CA ASN A 165 -16.14 -26.62 10.21
C ASN A 165 -15.03 -25.76 10.84
N ILE A 166 -15.34 -25.15 12.00
CA ILE A 166 -14.42 -24.29 12.73
C ILE A 166 -13.14 -24.99 13.18
N ASN A 167 -13.19 -26.28 13.53
CA ASN A 167 -12.01 -27.01 14.02
C ASN A 167 -11.00 -27.21 12.88
N GLU A 168 -11.47 -27.60 11.69
CA GLU A 168 -10.64 -27.68 10.51
C GLU A 168 -10.13 -26.30 10.07
N GLY A 169 -10.99 -25.28 10.11
CA GLY A 169 -10.61 -23.90 9.79
C GLY A 169 -9.45 -23.39 10.64
N ARG A 170 -9.50 -23.63 11.96
CA ARG A 170 -8.40 -23.29 12.87
C ARG A 170 -7.13 -24.06 12.55
N LYS A 171 -7.24 -25.37 12.30
CA LYS A 171 -6.09 -26.21 11.96
C LYS A 171 -5.43 -25.76 10.65
N LEU A 172 -6.22 -25.48 9.61
CA LEU A 172 -5.70 -25.00 8.34
C LEU A 172 -5.04 -23.62 8.49
N TYR A 173 -5.66 -22.71 9.24
CA TYR A 173 -5.09 -21.40 9.56
C TYR A 173 -3.70 -21.53 10.22
N ASP A 174 -3.60 -22.35 11.27
CA ASP A 174 -2.34 -22.57 11.99
C ASP A 174 -1.26 -23.17 11.08
N GLN A 175 -1.64 -24.09 10.19
CA GLN A 175 -0.71 -24.71 9.24
C GLN A 175 -0.26 -23.77 8.12
N LEU A 176 -1.09 -22.83 7.67
CA LEU A 176 -0.75 -21.86 6.62
C LEU A 176 0.02 -20.65 7.17
N SER A 177 -0.16 -20.30 8.45
CA SER A 177 0.52 -19.17 9.10
C SER A 177 2.04 -19.14 8.87
N PRO A 178 2.82 -20.22 9.11
CA PRO A 178 4.27 -20.21 8.88
C PRO A 178 4.65 -20.13 7.38
N LEU A 179 3.73 -20.45 6.46
CA LEU A 179 3.98 -20.34 5.02
C LEU A 179 3.85 -18.91 4.50
N GLY A 180 3.19 -18.01 5.25
CA GLY A 180 3.01 -16.61 4.88
C GLY A 180 4.29 -15.90 4.45
N PRO A 181 5.33 -15.82 5.29
CA PRO A 181 6.60 -15.17 4.92
C PRO A 181 7.35 -15.88 3.80
N ILE A 182 7.22 -17.22 3.69
CA ILE A 182 7.85 -18.00 2.61
C ILE A 182 7.22 -17.63 1.26
N LEU A 183 5.89 -17.62 1.19
CA LEU A 183 5.16 -17.25 -0.02
C LEU A 183 5.35 -15.77 -0.36
N LEU A 184 5.44 -14.89 0.64
CA LEU A 184 5.75 -13.48 0.43
C LEU A 184 7.11 -13.29 -0.27
N ALA A 185 8.16 -13.97 0.22
CA ALA A 185 9.48 -13.93 -0.40
C ALA A 185 9.49 -14.58 -1.79
N LEU A 186 8.84 -15.74 -1.95
CA LEU A 186 8.78 -16.46 -3.22
C LEU A 186 8.04 -15.67 -4.31
N THR A 187 7.07 -14.85 -3.94
CA THR A 187 6.22 -14.08 -4.86
C THR A 187 6.57 -12.59 -4.88
N ALA A 188 7.80 -12.25 -4.48
CA ALA A 188 8.30 -10.89 -4.46
C ALA A 188 8.16 -10.19 -5.83
N ALA A 189 7.62 -8.96 -5.80
CA ALA A 189 7.21 -8.24 -7.00
C ALA A 189 7.11 -6.71 -6.76
N THR A 190 7.86 -6.18 -5.78
CA THR A 190 7.84 -4.76 -5.41
C THR A 190 9.24 -4.17 -5.18
N PRO A 191 10.10 -4.10 -6.22
CA PRO A 191 11.45 -3.56 -6.09
C PRO A 191 11.54 -2.04 -6.29
N ILE A 192 10.43 -1.35 -6.56
CA ILE A 192 10.40 0.08 -6.90
C ILE A 192 9.30 0.81 -6.13
N TYR A 193 9.66 1.93 -5.51
CA TYR A 193 8.71 2.91 -4.97
C TYR A 193 9.06 4.31 -5.42
N LYS A 194 8.05 5.09 -5.81
CA LYS A 194 8.19 6.52 -6.14
C LYS A 194 9.33 6.83 -7.13
N GLY A 195 9.55 5.95 -8.08
CA GLY A 195 10.60 6.06 -9.10
C GLY A 195 12.01 5.62 -8.66
N PHE A 196 12.18 5.12 -7.43
CA PHE A 196 13.47 4.66 -6.91
C PHE A 196 13.49 3.15 -6.76
N LEU A 197 14.61 2.52 -7.13
CA LEU A 197 14.92 1.16 -6.69
C LEU A 197 15.07 1.16 -5.17
N VAL A 198 14.44 0.19 -4.51
CA VAL A 198 14.49 0.03 -3.05
C VAL A 198 15.18 -1.26 -2.65
N ASP A 199 15.75 -1.30 -1.45
CA ASP A 199 16.45 -2.47 -0.89
C ASP A 199 15.44 -3.42 -0.20
N THR A 200 14.38 -3.77 -0.94
CA THR A 200 13.37 -4.77 -0.57
C THR A 200 12.56 -5.13 -1.82
N ASP A 201 12.11 -6.39 -1.91
CA ASP A 201 11.36 -6.86 -3.07
C ASP A 201 9.87 -7.05 -2.80
N VAL A 202 9.40 -6.71 -1.59
CA VAL A 202 8.04 -7.02 -1.12
C VAL A 202 7.34 -5.80 -0.53
N ARG A 203 6.01 -5.75 -0.68
CA ARG A 203 5.17 -4.60 -0.24
C ARG A 203 4.69 -4.64 1.21
N TRP A 204 4.99 -5.70 1.96
CA TRP A 204 4.28 -6.01 3.21
C TRP A 204 4.40 -4.90 4.26
N ASN A 205 5.62 -4.43 4.50
CA ASN A 205 5.88 -3.39 5.50
C ASN A 205 5.23 -2.06 5.11
N GLN A 206 5.16 -1.77 3.81
CA GLN A 206 4.55 -0.55 3.29
C GLN A 206 3.03 -0.59 3.42
N ILE A 207 2.37 -1.72 3.14
CA ILE A 207 0.94 -1.88 3.45
C ILE A 207 0.70 -1.73 4.95
N SER A 208 1.50 -2.42 5.77
CA SER A 208 1.36 -2.38 7.22
C SER A 208 1.45 -0.96 7.78
N GLY A 209 2.45 -0.18 7.34
CA GLY A 209 2.62 1.21 7.76
C GLY A 209 1.58 2.17 7.16
N ALA A 210 1.08 1.90 5.96
CA ALA A 210 0.15 2.79 5.25
C ALA A 210 -1.23 2.90 5.92
N VAL A 211 -1.54 1.96 6.81
CA VAL A 211 -2.76 1.98 7.62
C VAL A 211 -2.48 1.89 9.13
N ASP A 212 -1.23 2.14 9.53
CA ASP A 212 -0.85 2.12 10.93
C ASP A 212 -1.41 3.35 11.64
N CYS A 213 -2.50 3.16 12.38
CA CYS A 213 -3.16 4.22 13.11
C CYS A 213 -2.60 4.45 14.52
N ARG A 214 -1.55 3.70 14.93
CA ARG A 214 -0.97 3.77 16.28
C ARG A 214 -0.47 5.17 16.62
N THR A 215 -0.84 5.68 17.79
CA THR A 215 -0.33 6.94 18.33
C THR A 215 1.15 6.82 18.69
N ALA A 216 1.83 7.94 18.94
CA ALA A 216 3.21 7.94 19.45
C ALA A 216 3.36 7.16 20.76
N GLU A 217 2.32 7.15 21.61
CA GLU A 217 2.30 6.36 22.85
C GLU A 217 2.22 4.86 22.56
N GLU A 218 1.34 4.44 21.65
CA GLU A 218 1.21 3.03 21.24
C GLU A 218 2.46 2.51 20.49
N LEU A 219 3.26 3.42 19.95
CA LEU A 219 4.57 3.13 19.35
C LEU A 219 5.72 3.14 20.37
N GLY A 220 5.47 3.54 21.62
CA GLY A 220 6.50 3.68 22.67
C GLY A 220 7.45 4.87 22.46
N GLU A 221 7.08 5.85 21.64
CA GLU A 221 7.87 7.06 21.37
C GLU A 221 7.68 8.13 22.46
N LYS A 222 6.55 8.07 23.18
CA LYS A 222 6.25 8.92 24.33
C LYS A 222 5.89 8.05 25.53
N MET A 223 6.37 8.44 26.71
CA MET A 223 6.00 7.80 27.97
C MET A 223 4.55 8.11 28.29
N GLU A 224 3.80 7.11 28.75
CA GLU A 224 2.43 7.28 29.24
C GLU A 224 2.47 8.21 30.45
N ASN A 225 1.84 9.40 30.36
CA ASN A 225 1.63 10.19 31.56
C ASN A 225 0.63 9.40 32.42
N PRO A 226 1.02 8.91 33.62
CA PRO A 226 0.07 8.23 34.46
C PRO A 226 -1.06 9.22 34.73
N LYS A 227 -2.27 8.87 34.30
CA LYS A 227 -3.47 9.60 34.70
C LYS A 227 -3.62 9.40 36.21
N ILE A 228 -2.94 10.23 36.98
CA ILE A 228 -3.23 10.42 38.40
C ILE A 228 -4.58 11.12 38.42
N SER A 229 -5.65 10.34 38.44
CA SER A 229 -6.96 10.81 38.83
C SER A 229 -6.89 11.13 40.32
N LEU A 230 -6.71 12.40 40.66
CA LEU A 230 -7.04 12.97 41.97
C LEU A 230 -8.56 13.18 42.04
#